data_AF-T1H0X8-F1
#
_entry.id   AF-T1H0X8-F1
#
_cell.length_a   1.000
_cell.length_b   1.000
_cell.length_c   1.000
_cell.angle_alpha   90.00
_cell.angle_beta   90.00
_cell.angle_gamma   90.00
#
_symmetry.space_group_name_H-M   'P 1'
#
loop_
_entity.id
_entity.type
_entity.pdbx_description
1 polymer ?
#
loop_
_entity_poly.entity_id
_entity_poly.type
_entity_poly.pdbx_seq_one_letter_code
_entity_poly.pdbx_strand_id
1 'polypeptide(L)'
;MDIEIYNAKNSKPYGKCHVTDDTTVSDLKIAIHKQIPQTPKAERLSIRLEARGKQVKESETVKSLGIQNGGKIYIKDLGPQIGWKTVFLAEYAGPLIVYLWVYTRPYVFYGALENAKPLGLTAHIAAACYTFHYSKRLLETIFVHRFSHSTMPLSNLFKNCSYYWGFTAYVSYHINHPLYTSPCMWTVYAGLAGFLKHFQLWNSKEVLLRADKTRNRYLIILKLKIYSSVN
;
A
#
# COMPACT_ATOMS: atom_id res chain seq x y z
N MET A 1 1.77 -34.49 -0.20
CA MET A 1 3.11 -34.63 -0.81
C MET A 1 4.15 -33.96 0.08
N ASP A 2 5.38 -34.43 0.02
CA ASP A 2 6.50 -33.87 0.76
C ASP A 2 7.36 -33.00 -0.15
N ILE A 3 7.61 -31.76 0.25
CA ILE A 3 8.42 -30.80 -0.51
C ILE A 3 9.69 -30.51 0.30
N GLU A 4 10.84 -30.56 -0.36
CA GLU A 4 12.13 -30.21 0.25
C GLU A 4 12.34 -28.69 0.24
N ILE A 5 12.56 -28.13 1.43
CA ILE A 5 12.74 -26.69 1.64
C ILE A 5 14.23 -26.37 1.75
N TYR A 6 14.72 -25.49 0.89
CA TYR A 6 16.11 -25.03 0.87
C TYR A 6 16.21 -23.52 1.08
N ASN A 7 17.33 -23.06 1.63
CA ASN A 7 17.63 -21.64 1.72
C ASN A 7 18.14 -21.11 0.37
N ALA A 8 17.55 -20.04 -0.14
CA ALA A 8 17.91 -19.46 -1.44
C ALA A 8 19.33 -18.86 -1.50
N LYS A 9 19.94 -18.49 -0.36
CA LYS A 9 21.25 -17.82 -0.30
C LYS A 9 22.41 -18.82 -0.28
N ASN A 10 22.30 -19.89 0.51
CA ASN A 10 23.38 -20.84 0.75
C ASN A 10 23.04 -22.28 0.35
N SER A 11 21.85 -22.50 -0.22
CA SER A 11 21.34 -23.82 -0.64
C SER A 11 21.35 -24.88 0.46
N LYS A 12 21.39 -24.47 1.74
CA LYS A 12 21.28 -25.42 2.87
C LYS A 12 19.83 -25.88 3.01
N PRO A 13 19.58 -27.17 3.25
CA PRO A 13 18.24 -27.67 3.51
C PRO A 13 17.74 -27.22 4.88
N TYR A 14 16.46 -26.87 4.96
CA TYR A 14 15.74 -26.64 6.20
C TYR A 14 15.02 -27.90 6.69
N GLY A 15 14.51 -28.71 5.76
CA GLY A 15 13.73 -29.91 6.05
C GLY A 15 12.69 -30.19 4.97
N LYS A 16 11.76 -31.11 5.27
CA LYS A 16 10.63 -31.44 4.41
C LYS A 16 9.35 -30.84 4.98
N CYS A 17 8.49 -30.33 4.12
CA CYS A 17 7.18 -29.81 4.47
C CYS A 17 6.09 -30.61 3.76
N HIS A 18 5.11 -31.10 4.52
CA HIS A 18 3.99 -31.87 4.01
C HIS A 18 2.82 -30.95 3.65
N VAL A 19 2.37 -30.99 2.40
CA VAL A 19 1.25 -30.17 1.88
C VAL A 19 0.43 -30.92 0.83
N THR A 20 -0.73 -30.38 0.45
CA THR A 20 -1.57 -30.91 -0.64
C THR A 20 -1.36 -30.14 -1.94
N ASP A 21 -1.73 -30.75 -3.08
CA ASP A 21 -1.57 -30.18 -4.42
C ASP A 21 -2.29 -28.84 -4.60
N ASP A 22 -3.43 -28.68 -3.95
CA ASP A 22 -4.27 -27.48 -4.03
C ASP A 22 -3.84 -26.37 -3.04
N THR A 23 -2.80 -26.62 -2.24
CA THR A 23 -2.27 -25.61 -1.31
C THR A 23 -1.76 -24.41 -2.10
N THR A 24 -2.19 -23.20 -1.73
CA THR A 24 -1.69 -21.97 -2.35
C THR A 24 -0.29 -21.63 -1.85
N VAL A 25 0.47 -20.82 -2.58
CA VAL A 25 1.78 -20.32 -2.13
C VAL A 25 1.66 -19.53 -0.82
N SER A 26 0.56 -18.81 -0.60
CA SER A 26 0.29 -18.14 0.68
C SER A 26 0.19 -19.15 1.83
N ASP A 27 -0.62 -20.19 1.66
CA ASP A 27 -0.83 -21.22 2.69
C ASP A 27 0.42 -22.07 2.90
N LEU A 28 1.18 -22.31 1.83
CA LEU A 28 2.46 -23.01 1.87
C LEU A 28 3.47 -22.28 2.77
N LYS A 29 3.55 -20.94 2.71
CA LYS A 29 4.43 -20.16 3.62
C LYS A 29 4.04 -20.36 5.08
N ILE A 30 2.74 -20.42 5.37
CA ILE A 30 2.21 -20.67 6.72
C ILE A 30 2.55 -22.10 7.16
N ALA A 31 2.33 -23.08 6.29
CA ALA A 31 2.62 -24.49 6.55
C ALA A 31 4.12 -24.73 6.81
N ILE A 32 5.01 -24.12 6.01
CA ILE A 32 6.46 -24.20 6.19
C ILE A 32 6.86 -23.69 7.56
N HIS A 33 6.42 -22.49 7.95
CA HIS A 33 6.79 -21.94 9.25
C HIS A 33 6.21 -22.75 10.42
N LYS A 34 5.01 -23.29 10.26
CA LYS A 34 4.37 -24.13 11.28
C LYS A 34 5.08 -25.48 11.48
N GLN A 35 5.50 -26.13 10.40
CA GLN A 35 6.16 -27.44 10.45
C GLN A 35 7.67 -27.33 10.69
N ILE A 36 8.27 -26.21 10.28
CA ILE A 36 9.72 -25.97 10.31
C ILE A 36 9.97 -24.61 10.99
N PRO A 37 9.88 -24.52 12.33
CA PRO A 37 9.92 -23.26 13.08
C PRO A 37 11.22 -22.45 12.94
N GLN A 38 12.33 -23.09 12.54
CA GLN A 38 13.61 -22.44 12.24
C GLN A 38 13.58 -21.56 10.97
N THR A 39 12.50 -21.64 10.17
CA THR A 39 12.31 -20.78 9.00
C THR A 39 11.79 -19.40 9.40
N PRO A 40 12.06 -18.35 8.59
CA PRO A 40 11.44 -17.04 8.78
C PRO A 40 9.90 -17.12 8.86
N LYS A 41 9.27 -16.16 9.54
CA LYS A 41 7.80 -16.05 9.59
C LYS A 41 7.20 -15.97 8.19
N ALA A 42 6.00 -16.52 8.01
CA ALA A 42 5.29 -16.60 6.72
C ALA A 42 5.28 -15.27 5.93
N GLU A 43 5.01 -14.15 6.59
CA GLU A 43 4.96 -12.81 5.96
C GLU A 43 6.29 -12.33 5.38
N ARG A 44 7.41 -12.87 5.88
CA ARG A 44 8.78 -12.54 5.46
C ARG A 44 9.33 -13.54 4.44
N LEU A 45 8.62 -14.65 4.21
CA LEU A 45 9.06 -15.70 3.31
C LEU A 45 8.74 -15.33 1.86
N SER A 46 9.75 -15.47 1.00
CA SER A 46 9.64 -15.42 -0.45
C SER A 46 9.98 -16.81 -1.01
N ILE A 47 9.04 -17.43 -1.71
CA ILE A 47 9.20 -18.75 -2.33
C ILE A 47 9.69 -18.59 -3.77
N ARG A 48 10.66 -19.42 -4.16
CA ARG A 48 11.30 -19.46 -5.47
C ARG A 48 11.48 -20.90 -5.90
N LEU A 49 11.30 -21.18 -7.19
CA LEU A 49 11.54 -22.51 -7.77
C LEU A 49 13.04 -22.80 -7.94
N GLU A 50 13.84 -21.75 -8.10
CA GLU A 50 15.30 -21.81 -8.21
C GLU A 50 15.95 -20.89 -7.18
N ALA A 51 17.17 -21.20 -6.74
CA ALA A 51 17.90 -20.40 -5.74
C ALA A 51 18.00 -18.91 -6.13
N ARG A 52 18.29 -18.63 -7.40
CA ARG A 52 18.36 -17.27 -7.97
C ARG A 52 17.13 -16.87 -8.78
N GLY A 53 16.07 -17.67 -8.75
CA GLY A 53 14.84 -17.44 -9.48
C GLY A 53 14.02 -16.24 -8.97
N LYS A 54 12.99 -15.90 -9.72
CA LYS A 54 12.00 -14.89 -9.33
C LYS A 54 11.09 -15.42 -8.23
N GLN A 55 10.48 -14.50 -7.49
CA GLN A 55 9.45 -14.83 -6.51
C GLN A 55 8.19 -15.31 -7.23
N VAL A 56 7.63 -16.40 -6.70
CA VAL A 56 6.37 -16.98 -7.16
C VAL A 56 5.17 -16.18 -6.64
N LYS A 57 4.08 -16.11 -7.41
CA LYS A 57 2.87 -15.40 -7.01
C LYS A 57 2.14 -16.12 -5.87
N GLU A 58 1.57 -15.37 -4.94
CA GLU A 58 0.92 -15.97 -3.75
C GLU A 58 -0.39 -16.72 -4.08
N SER A 59 -1.01 -16.41 -5.22
CA SER A 59 -2.26 -17.04 -5.68
C SER A 59 -2.06 -18.35 -6.45
N GLU A 60 -0.82 -18.69 -6.82
CA GLU A 60 -0.52 -19.94 -7.54
C GLU A 60 -0.56 -21.11 -6.54
N THR A 61 -1.00 -22.28 -7.01
CA THR A 61 -1.01 -23.51 -6.21
C THR A 61 0.24 -24.34 -6.47
N VAL A 62 0.58 -25.22 -5.54
CA VAL A 62 1.72 -26.14 -5.72
C VAL A 62 1.59 -26.93 -7.03
N LYS A 63 0.38 -27.40 -7.36
CA LYS A 63 0.08 -28.07 -8.63
C LYS A 63 0.36 -27.19 -9.85
N SER A 64 -0.08 -25.92 -9.84
CA SER A 64 0.14 -25.00 -10.97
C SER A 64 1.62 -24.68 -11.21
N LEU A 65 2.45 -24.84 -10.17
CA LEU A 65 3.89 -24.64 -10.25
C LEU A 65 4.65 -25.88 -10.72
N GLY A 66 3.96 -26.99 -10.96
CA GLY A 66 4.57 -28.26 -11.38
C GLY A 66 5.46 -28.90 -10.32
N ILE A 67 5.28 -28.54 -9.04
CA ILE A 67 6.06 -29.11 -7.95
C ILE A 67 5.48 -30.50 -7.64
N GLN A 68 6.30 -31.53 -7.81
CA GLN A 68 5.94 -32.92 -7.54
C GLN A 68 6.35 -33.35 -6.12
N ASN A 69 5.95 -34.56 -5.71
CA ASN A 69 6.40 -35.16 -4.47
C ASN A 69 7.95 -35.32 -4.47
N GLY A 70 8.61 -34.86 -3.42
CA GLY A 70 10.07 -34.73 -3.35
C GLY A 70 10.65 -33.51 -4.07
N GLY A 71 9.79 -32.63 -4.61
CA GLY A 71 10.19 -31.41 -5.30
C GLY A 71 10.97 -30.45 -4.39
N LYS A 72 11.87 -29.68 -4.99
CA LYS A 72 12.74 -28.74 -4.26
C LYS A 72 12.23 -27.31 -4.43
N ILE A 73 12.08 -26.58 -3.33
CA ILE A 73 11.80 -25.14 -3.36
C ILE A 73 12.78 -24.37 -2.50
N TYR A 74 13.04 -23.13 -2.90
CA TYR A 74 13.96 -22.24 -2.23
C TYR A 74 13.20 -21.12 -1.53
N ILE A 75 13.49 -20.92 -0.25
CA ILE A 75 12.96 -19.83 0.56
C ILE A 75 14.01 -18.74 0.79
N LYS A 76 13.59 -17.49 0.66
CA LYS A 76 14.38 -16.31 0.98
C LYS A 76 13.67 -15.50 2.05
N ASP A 77 14.44 -15.08 3.07
CA ASP A 77 13.99 -14.09 4.05
C ASP A 77 14.05 -12.69 3.44
N LEU A 78 12.93 -11.98 3.46
CA LEU A 78 12.80 -10.60 3.00
C LEU A 78 13.17 -9.57 4.08
N GLY A 79 13.43 -10.00 5.32
CA GLY A 79 13.63 -9.11 6.46
C GLY A 79 12.30 -8.54 6.99
N PRO A 80 12.33 -7.53 7.88
CA PRO A 80 11.12 -6.94 8.45
C PRO A 80 10.17 -6.41 7.37
N GLN A 81 8.92 -6.88 7.41
CA GLN A 81 7.86 -6.53 6.47
C GLN A 81 6.72 -5.82 7.20
N ILE A 82 5.94 -5.02 6.47
CA ILE A 82 4.71 -4.39 6.94
C ILE A 82 3.63 -4.51 5.87
N GLY A 83 2.38 -4.70 6.29
CA GLY A 83 1.25 -4.82 5.37
C GLY A 83 0.99 -3.54 4.57
N TRP A 84 0.69 -3.66 3.28
CA TRP A 84 0.45 -2.50 2.40
C TRP A 84 -0.65 -1.58 2.91
N LYS A 85 -1.75 -2.14 3.45
CA LYS A 85 -2.82 -1.32 4.03
C LYS A 85 -2.30 -0.38 5.11
N THR A 86 -1.48 -0.90 6.04
CA THR A 86 -0.88 -0.10 7.11
C THR A 86 0.09 0.94 6.56
N VAL A 87 0.86 0.60 5.53
CA VAL A 87 1.77 1.54 4.85
C VAL A 87 0.99 2.74 4.32
N PHE A 88 -0.04 2.50 3.52
CA PHE A 88 -0.84 3.57 2.93
C PHE A 88 -1.59 4.40 3.98
N LEU A 89 -2.05 3.77 5.07
CA LEU A 89 -2.65 4.49 6.19
C LEU A 89 -1.65 5.43 6.85
N ALA A 90 -0.45 4.96 7.19
CA ALA A 90 0.58 5.78 7.81
C ALA A 90 1.08 6.89 6.87
N GLU A 91 1.26 6.57 5.59
CA GLU A 91 1.69 7.50 4.55
C GLU A 91 0.73 8.68 4.41
N TYR A 92 -0.59 8.44 4.47
CA TYR A 92 -1.62 9.48 4.28
C TYR A 92 -2.16 10.10 5.57
N ALA A 93 -2.10 9.40 6.70
CA ALA A 93 -2.49 9.96 7.99
C ALA A 93 -1.52 11.08 8.42
N GLY A 94 -0.23 10.90 8.14
CA GLY A 94 0.77 11.90 8.50
C GLY A 94 0.54 13.28 7.89
N PRO A 95 0.42 13.42 6.56
CA PRO A 95 0.11 14.70 5.93
C PRO A 95 -1.13 15.38 6.52
N LEU A 96 -2.20 14.62 6.77
CA LEU A 96 -3.40 15.15 7.40
C LEU A 96 -3.12 15.71 8.80
N ILE A 97 -2.45 14.93 9.65
CA ILE A 97 -2.11 15.31 11.02
C ILE A 97 -1.15 16.49 11.03
N VAL A 98 -0.07 16.43 10.23
CA VAL A 98 0.96 17.47 10.14
C VAL A 98 0.36 18.79 9.67
N TYR A 99 -0.47 18.77 8.62
CA TYR A 99 -1.09 20.00 8.12
C TYR A 99 -2.02 20.62 9.18
N LEU A 100 -2.91 19.82 9.76
CA LEU A 100 -3.86 20.29 10.78
C LEU A 100 -3.15 20.77 12.05
N TRP A 101 -2.02 20.16 12.42
CA TRP A 101 -1.26 20.59 13.58
C TRP A 101 -0.66 21.99 13.36
N VAL A 102 -0.03 22.24 12.22
CA VAL A 102 0.49 23.58 11.88
C VAL A 102 -0.65 24.60 11.78
N TYR A 103 -1.77 24.24 11.15
CA TYR A 103 -2.94 25.11 10.98
C TYR A 103 -3.63 25.47 12.31
N THR A 104 -3.79 24.52 13.24
CA THR A 104 -4.48 24.76 14.52
C THR A 104 -3.57 25.28 15.63
N ARG A 105 -2.26 25.05 15.53
CA ARG A 105 -1.26 25.44 16.55
C ARG A 105 -0.09 26.22 15.92
N PRO A 106 -0.36 27.35 15.24
CA PRO A 106 0.69 28.13 14.58
C PRO A 106 1.79 28.62 15.56
N TYR A 107 1.45 28.90 16.82
CA TYR A 107 2.41 29.37 17.82
C TYR A 107 3.58 28.40 18.05
N VAL A 108 3.38 27.08 17.86
CA VAL A 108 4.43 26.06 18.02
C VAL A 108 5.51 26.20 16.94
N PHE A 109 5.13 26.67 15.76
CA PHE A 109 5.98 26.71 14.58
C PHE A 109 6.53 28.11 14.27
N TYR A 110 5.83 29.16 14.70
CA TYR A 110 6.20 30.55 14.42
C TYR A 110 6.49 31.38 15.68
N GLY A 111 6.30 30.82 16.88
CA GLY A 111 6.49 31.52 18.15
C GLY A 111 5.32 32.44 18.54
N ALA A 112 5.50 33.16 19.66
CA ALA A 112 4.57 34.18 20.11
C ALA A 112 4.75 35.44 19.24
N LEU A 113 3.95 35.53 18.18
CA LEU A 113 3.92 36.72 17.33
C LEU A 113 2.91 37.70 17.94
N GLU A 114 3.43 38.75 18.59
CA GLU A 114 2.64 39.79 19.28
C GLU A 114 1.63 40.52 18.38
N ASN A 115 1.70 40.33 17.06
CA ASN A 115 0.80 40.89 16.05
C ASN A 115 0.30 39.83 15.04
N ALA A 116 0.19 38.56 15.44
CA ALA A 116 -0.30 37.51 14.56
C ALA A 116 -1.72 37.84 14.06
N LYS A 117 -1.85 38.10 12.76
CA LYS A 117 -3.16 38.24 12.13
C LYS A 117 -3.85 36.86 12.11
N PRO A 118 -5.19 36.83 12.21
CA PRO A 118 -5.95 35.61 11.94
C PRO A 118 -5.57 35.04 10.57
N LEU A 119 -5.61 33.72 10.44
CA LEU A 119 -5.36 33.05 9.17
C LEU A 119 -6.31 33.58 8.08
N GLY A 120 -5.76 33.89 6.92
CA GLY A 120 -6.54 34.40 5.78
C GLY A 120 -7.40 33.30 5.13
N LEU A 121 -8.38 33.71 4.31
CA LEU A 121 -9.26 32.80 3.58
C LEU A 121 -8.50 31.73 2.78
N THR A 122 -7.37 32.09 2.18
CA THR A 122 -6.53 31.16 1.41
C THR A 122 -5.98 30.01 2.26
N ALA A 123 -5.59 30.28 3.50
CA ALA A 123 -5.13 29.25 4.43
C ALA A 123 -6.28 28.31 4.82
N HIS A 124 -7.49 28.85 5.04
CA HIS A 124 -8.69 28.04 5.29
C HIS A 124 -9.05 27.15 4.10
N ILE A 125 -9.01 27.69 2.88
CA ILE A 125 -9.25 26.92 1.64
C ILE A 125 -8.20 25.81 1.50
N ALA A 126 -6.93 26.12 1.72
CA ALA A 126 -5.86 25.14 1.62
C ALA A 126 -6.00 24.03 2.68
N ALA A 127 -6.32 24.39 3.94
CA ALA A 127 -6.60 23.44 5.00
C ALA A 127 -7.78 22.52 4.67
N ALA A 128 -8.87 23.08 4.11
CA ALA A 128 -10.01 22.30 3.66
C ALA A 128 -9.62 21.34 2.51
N CYS A 129 -8.84 21.80 1.54
CA CYS A 129 -8.36 20.96 0.43
C CYS A 129 -7.47 19.80 0.90
N TYR A 130 -6.48 20.07 1.78
CA TYR A 130 -5.63 19.04 2.35
C TYR A 130 -6.43 18.03 3.17
N THR A 131 -7.32 18.53 4.03
CA THR A 131 -8.18 17.68 4.87
C THR A 131 -9.03 16.77 4.01
N PHE A 132 -9.74 17.33 3.03
CA PHE A 132 -10.59 16.57 2.13
C PHE A 132 -9.80 15.56 1.31
N HIS A 133 -8.67 15.97 0.72
CA HIS A 133 -7.80 15.09 -0.06
C HIS A 133 -7.34 13.88 0.75
N TYR A 134 -6.68 14.10 1.88
CA TYR A 134 -6.08 13.01 2.65
C TYR A 134 -7.12 12.17 3.40
N SER A 135 -8.22 12.76 3.87
CA SER A 135 -9.34 11.99 4.45
C SER A 135 -9.90 11.02 3.43
N LYS A 136 -10.10 11.47 2.20
CA LYS A 136 -10.58 10.62 1.12
C LYS A 136 -9.58 9.52 0.76
N ARG A 137 -8.27 9.81 0.70
CA ARG A 137 -7.22 8.79 0.50
C ARG A 137 -7.18 7.74 1.62
N LEU A 138 -7.42 8.15 2.86
CA LEU A 138 -7.53 7.25 4.01
C LEU A 138 -8.77 6.36 3.90
N LEU A 139 -9.95 6.95 3.66
CA LEU A 139 -11.19 6.20 3.47
C LEU A 139 -11.08 5.21 2.30
N GLU A 140 -10.45 5.60 1.20
CA GLU A 140 -10.19 4.71 0.08
C GLU A 140 -9.28 3.55 0.49
N THR A 141 -8.22 3.83 1.25
CA THR A 141 -7.33 2.78 1.75
C THR A 141 -8.05 1.79 2.67
N ILE A 142 -9.05 2.25 3.43
CA ILE A 142 -9.82 1.41 4.35
C ILE A 142 -10.86 0.58 3.62
N PHE A 143 -11.65 1.22 2.75
CA PHE A 143 -12.91 0.67 2.22
C PHE A 143 -12.84 0.27 0.74
N VAL A 144 -11.94 0.86 -0.03
CA VAL A 144 -11.90 0.73 -1.49
C VAL A 144 -10.73 -0.11 -1.97
N HIS A 145 -9.53 0.18 -1.48
CA HIS A 145 -8.30 -0.38 -2.03
C HIS A 145 -8.24 -1.89 -1.78
N ARG A 146 -7.95 -2.63 -2.84
CA ARG A 146 -7.57 -4.04 -2.77
C ARG A 146 -6.11 -4.18 -3.15
N PHE A 147 -5.28 -4.51 -2.16
CA PHE A 147 -3.86 -4.74 -2.36
C PHE A 147 -3.64 -6.14 -2.95
N SER A 148 -2.84 -6.22 -4.02
CA SER A 148 -2.48 -7.48 -4.67
C SER A 148 -1.28 -8.16 -4.02
N HIS A 149 -0.42 -7.38 -3.36
CA HIS A 149 0.66 -7.87 -2.51
C HIS A 149 0.27 -7.70 -1.05
N SER A 150 0.72 -8.65 -0.23
CA SER A 150 0.46 -8.66 1.21
C SER A 150 1.32 -7.64 1.95
N THR A 151 2.61 -7.51 1.62
CA THR A 151 3.56 -6.70 2.40
C THR A 151 4.60 -5.91 1.57
N MET A 152 5.26 -4.95 2.24
CA MET A 152 6.39 -4.14 1.77
C MET A 152 7.52 -4.16 2.81
N PRO A 153 8.81 -4.01 2.41
CA PRO A 153 9.91 -3.83 3.37
C PRO A 153 9.70 -2.64 4.29
N LEU A 154 9.88 -2.83 5.60
CA LEU A 154 9.60 -1.81 6.61
C LEU A 154 10.45 -0.54 6.43
N SER A 155 11.68 -0.65 5.96
CA SER A 155 12.55 0.51 5.70
C SER A 155 11.97 1.47 4.65
N ASN A 156 11.17 0.99 3.70
CA ASN A 156 10.52 1.84 2.71
C ASN A 156 9.39 2.66 3.31
N LEU A 157 8.77 2.22 4.42
CA LEU A 157 7.76 3.00 5.12
C LEU A 157 8.33 4.35 5.55
N PHE A 158 9.52 4.36 6.16
CA PHE A 158 10.14 5.59 6.63
C PHE A 158 10.47 6.55 5.48
N LYS A 159 10.92 6.02 4.33
CA LYS A 159 11.19 6.82 3.13
C LYS A 159 9.91 7.47 2.60
N ASN A 160 8.83 6.69 2.48
CA ASN A 160 7.55 7.20 2.02
C ASN A 160 7.00 8.24 2.99
N CYS A 161 6.91 7.92 4.28
CA CYS A 161 6.38 8.82 5.29
C CYS A 161 7.21 10.11 5.37
N SER A 162 8.55 10.04 5.46
CA SER A 162 9.37 11.25 5.51
C SER A 162 9.15 12.16 4.30
N TYR A 163 9.02 11.59 3.09
CA TYR A 163 8.71 12.36 1.90
C TYR A 163 7.36 13.08 2.00
N TYR A 164 6.27 12.36 2.23
CA TYR A 164 4.94 12.97 2.24
C TYR A 164 4.73 13.91 3.44
N TRP A 165 5.19 13.51 4.62
CA TRP A 165 5.02 14.27 5.85
C TRP A 165 5.88 15.53 5.80
N GLY A 166 7.13 15.41 5.37
CA GLY A 166 8.05 16.54 5.24
C GLY A 166 7.60 17.54 4.19
N PHE A 167 7.18 17.08 3.00
CA PHE A 167 6.63 17.97 1.98
C PHE A 167 5.37 18.70 2.47
N THR A 168 4.49 17.98 3.19
CA THR A 168 3.30 18.58 3.78
C THR A 168 3.65 19.61 4.85
N ALA A 169 4.64 19.32 5.70
CA ALA A 169 5.14 20.26 6.70
C ALA A 169 5.70 21.53 6.02
N TYR A 170 6.46 21.38 4.94
CA TYR A 170 6.98 22.51 4.19
C TYR A 170 5.85 23.38 3.62
N VAL A 171 4.86 22.79 2.95
CA VAL A 171 3.75 23.52 2.36
C VAL A 171 2.87 24.17 3.44
N SER A 172 2.54 23.43 4.51
CA SER A 172 1.70 23.94 5.59
C SER A 172 2.40 25.07 6.34
N TYR A 173 3.72 24.99 6.54
CA TYR A 173 4.51 26.04 7.17
C TYR A 173 4.41 27.37 6.42
N HIS A 174 4.48 27.36 5.09
CA HIS A 174 4.45 28.60 4.31
C HIS A 174 3.03 29.18 4.20
N ILE A 175 2.03 28.34 3.89
CA ILE A 175 0.66 28.81 3.66
C ILE A 175 0.00 29.32 4.95
N ASN A 176 0.32 28.70 6.09
CA ASN A 176 -0.25 29.10 7.39
C ASN A 176 0.62 30.11 8.14
N HIS A 177 1.70 30.62 7.52
CA HIS A 177 2.55 31.63 8.15
C HIS A 177 1.74 32.92 8.40
N PRO A 178 1.83 33.57 9.58
CA PRO A 178 1.03 34.76 9.88
C PRO A 178 1.30 35.97 8.97
N LEU A 179 2.46 35.99 8.32
CA LEU A 179 2.86 36.98 7.31
C LEU A 179 2.56 36.54 5.87
N TYR A 180 1.81 35.44 5.68
CA TYR A 180 1.49 34.94 4.34
C TYR A 180 0.65 35.98 3.57
N THR A 181 1.19 36.43 2.45
CA THR A 181 0.49 37.31 1.52
C THR A 181 -0.27 36.48 0.50
N SER A 182 -1.59 36.46 0.60
CA SER A 182 -2.42 35.74 -0.37
C SER A 182 -2.23 36.33 -1.77
N PRO A 183 -2.16 35.48 -2.82
CA PRO A 183 -2.33 35.95 -4.19
C PRO A 183 -3.75 36.50 -4.38
N CYS A 184 -4.01 37.13 -5.54
CA CYS A 184 -5.34 37.63 -5.86
C CYS A 184 -6.37 36.49 -5.86
N MET A 185 -7.62 36.81 -5.52
CA MET A 185 -8.66 35.80 -5.29
C MET A 185 -8.94 34.94 -6.53
N TRP A 186 -8.79 35.52 -7.72
CA TRP A 186 -8.90 34.77 -8.98
C TRP A 186 -7.90 33.62 -9.07
N THR A 187 -6.65 33.83 -8.67
CA THR A 187 -5.63 32.76 -8.65
C THR A 187 -5.99 31.68 -7.64
N VAL A 188 -6.49 32.07 -6.46
CA VAL A 188 -6.93 31.11 -5.43
C VAL A 188 -8.08 30.25 -5.95
N TYR A 189 -9.10 30.86 -6.55
CA TYR A 189 -10.25 30.13 -7.10
C TYR A 189 -9.91 29.31 -8.34
N ALA A 190 -9.00 29.77 -9.20
CA ALA A 190 -8.49 28.98 -10.31
C ALA A 190 -7.76 27.72 -9.78
N GLY A 191 -6.94 27.87 -8.74
CA GLY A 191 -6.29 26.76 -8.05
C GLY A 191 -7.29 25.78 -7.43
N LEU A 192 -8.31 26.29 -6.75
CA LEU A 192 -9.40 25.47 -6.18
C LEU A 192 -10.18 24.71 -7.26
N ALA A 193 -10.54 25.39 -8.36
CA ALA A 193 -11.21 24.75 -9.49
C ALA A 193 -10.35 23.65 -10.12
N GLY A 194 -9.03 23.89 -10.25
CA GLY A 194 -8.06 22.89 -10.68
C GLY A 194 -8.02 21.67 -9.75
N PHE A 195 -7.99 21.91 -8.44
CA PHE A 195 -8.05 20.85 -7.42
C PHE A 195 -9.33 20.03 -7.52
N LEU A 196 -10.50 20.67 -7.63
CA LEU A 196 -11.79 19.98 -7.76
C LEU A 196 -11.90 19.18 -9.05
N LYS A 197 -11.43 19.73 -10.19
CA LYS A 197 -11.38 19.01 -11.47
C LYS A 197 -10.48 17.78 -11.39
N HIS A 198 -9.31 17.90 -10.77
CA HIS A 198 -8.43 16.77 -10.53
C HIS A 198 -9.14 15.68 -9.72
N PHE A 199 -9.83 16.07 -8.65
CA PHE A 199 -10.58 15.16 -7.79
C PHE A 199 -11.70 14.42 -8.54
N GLN A 200 -12.43 15.13 -9.41
CA GLN A 200 -13.49 14.56 -10.24
C GLN A 200 -12.92 13.54 -11.23
N LEU A 201 -11.87 13.89 -11.98
CA LEU A 201 -11.22 12.99 -12.94
C LEU A 201 -10.68 11.73 -12.26
N TRP A 202 -10.11 11.89 -11.07
CA TRP A 202 -9.58 10.78 -10.31
C TRP A 202 -10.68 9.83 -9.84
N ASN A 203 -11.81 10.35 -9.36
CA ASN A 203 -12.98 9.54 -9.01
C ASN A 203 -13.50 8.74 -10.21
N SER A 204 -13.56 9.35 -11.39
CA SER A 204 -14.00 8.67 -12.61
C SER A 204 -13.06 7.53 -13.00
N LYS A 205 -11.73 7.72 -12.90
CA LYS A 205 -10.75 6.66 -13.20
C LYS A 205 -10.88 5.45 -12.27
N GLU A 206 -11.07 5.70 -10.97
CA GLU A 206 -11.30 4.62 -9.99
C GLU A 206 -12.56 3.81 -10.33
N VAL A 207 -13.65 4.46 -10.70
CA VAL A 207 -14.90 3.78 -11.12
C VAL A 207 -14.66 2.92 -12.36
N LEU A 208 -13.93 3.43 -13.36
CA LEU A 208 -13.62 2.69 -14.59
C LEU A 208 -12.73 1.46 -14.33
N LEU A 209 -11.68 1.61 -13.52
CA LEU A 209 -10.79 0.50 -13.16
C LEU A 209 -11.51 -0.60 -12.38
N ARG A 210 -12.53 -0.24 -11.58
CA ARG A 210 -13.41 -1.21 -10.90
C ARG A 210 -14.36 -1.89 -11.88
N ALA A 211 -14.96 -1.14 -12.79
CA ALA A 211 -15.84 -1.72 -13.81
C ALA A 211 -15.11 -2.77 -14.65
N ASP A 212 -13.85 -2.50 -15.03
CA ASP A 212 -13.04 -3.41 -15.82
C ASP A 212 -12.62 -4.67 -15.04
N LYS A 213 -12.12 -4.53 -13.79
CA LYS A 213 -11.80 -5.69 -12.93
C LYS A 213 -13.01 -6.56 -12.62
N THR A 214 -14.19 -5.97 -12.47
CA THR A 214 -15.43 -6.70 -12.19
C THR A 214 -15.93 -7.43 -13.44
N ARG A 215 -15.89 -6.77 -14.60
CA ARG A 215 -16.25 -7.36 -15.90
C ARG A 215 -15.34 -8.54 -16.27
N ASN A 216 -14.03 -8.44 -16.01
CA ASN A 216 -13.09 -9.55 -16.20
C ASN A 216 -13.41 -10.75 -15.29
N ARG A 217 -13.84 -10.54 -14.03
CA ARG A 217 -14.28 -11.65 -13.17
C ARG A 217 -15.54 -12.33 -13.70
N TYR A 218 -16.54 -11.56 -14.15
CA TYR A 218 -17.77 -12.13 -14.71
C TYR A 218 -17.51 -12.91 -16.01
N LEU A 219 -16.63 -12.41 -16.88
CA LEU A 219 -16.21 -13.10 -18.11
C LEU A 219 -15.46 -14.41 -17.82
N ILE A 220 -14.60 -14.44 -16.80
CA ILE A 220 -13.91 -15.66 -16.37
C ILE A 220 -14.91 -16.67 -15.78
N ILE A 221 -15.85 -16.22 -14.94
CA ILE A 221 -16.90 -17.08 -14.36
C ILE A 221 -17.81 -17.63 -15.47
N LEU A 222 -18.21 -16.82 -16.45
CA LEU A 222 -19.02 -17.29 -17.59
C LEU A 222 -18.26 -18.33 -18.41
N LYS A 223 -16.98 -18.10 -18.72
CA LYS A 223 -16.15 -19.05 -19.47
C LYS A 223 -15.99 -20.38 -18.72
N LEU A 224 -15.79 -20.33 -17.40
CA LEU A 224 -15.71 -21.55 -16.57
C LEU A 224 -17.04 -22.30 -16.50
N LYS A 225 -18.17 -21.59 -16.45
CA LYS A 225 -19.51 -22.19 -16.42
C LYS A 225 -19.90 -22.83 -17.75
N ILE A 226 -19.49 -22.23 -18.87
CA ILE A 226 -19.66 -22.81 -20.21
C ILE A 226 -18.77 -24.06 -20.35
N TYR A 227 -17.52 -24.01 -19.90
CA TYR A 227 -16.61 -25.16 -19.99
C TYR A 227 -17.04 -26.36 -19.12
N SER A 228 -17.67 -26.10 -17.98
CA SER A 228 -18.27 -27.13 -17.10
C SER A 228 -19.60 -27.70 -17.61
N SER A 229 -20.22 -27.09 -18.63
CA SER A 229 -21.49 -27.55 -19.21
C SER A 229 -21.27 -28.37 -20.49
N VAL A 230 -20.05 -28.45 -20.99
CA VAL A 230 -19.68 -29.09 -22.27
C VAL A 230 -18.85 -30.37 -22.07
N ASN A 231 -18.58 -30.74 -20.81
CA ASN A 231 -18.07 -32.05 -20.38
C ASN A 231 -19.06 -32.69 -19.43
#